data_AF-A0A1V5WUW0-F1
#
_entry.id   AF-A0A1V5WUW0-F1
#
_cell.length_a   1.000
_cell.length_b   1.000
_cell.length_c   1.000
_cell.angle_alpha   90.00
_cell.angle_beta   90.00
_cell.angle_gamma   90.00
#
_symmetry.space_group_name_H-M   'P 1'
#
loop_
_entity.id
_entity.type
_entity.pdbx_description
1 polymer ?
#
loop_
_entity_poly.entity_id
_entity_poly.type
_entity_poly.pdbx_seq_one_letter_code
_entity_poly.pdbx_strand_id
1 'polypeptide(L)'
;MHEYTHWFLDEILRKAPLWFHEGMATQQGNQLGLDRYYYYIRERFWGNKMDLIKLAENYPQQPADWDLYYITSYYAVQYMKNKNPESWKNFWEIVADNYRIGKITIFSDAFYNAYHKDLWQFNEDFSVESKRQAYVYIFTGLGTFILILMPIILIFAHFKQRKKMKALPDLEYPDDSSEDEDDNLY
;
A
#
# COMPACT_ATOMS: atom_id res chain seq x y z
N MET A 1 -17.12 -4.13 -20.40
CA MET A 1 -16.87 -4.89 -19.15
C MET A 1 -17.40 -4.13 -17.93
N HIS A 2 -17.01 -2.86 -17.71
CA HIS A 2 -17.49 -2.04 -16.57
C HIS A 2 -19.02 -2.01 -16.42
N GLU A 3 -19.75 -1.50 -17.43
CA GLU A 3 -21.22 -1.46 -17.43
C GLU A 3 -21.89 -2.84 -17.34
N TYR A 4 -21.27 -3.86 -17.93
CA TYR A 4 -21.76 -5.24 -17.82
C TYR A 4 -21.64 -5.75 -16.38
N THR A 5 -20.59 -5.38 -15.65
CA THR A 5 -20.45 -5.72 -14.23
C THR A 5 -21.53 -5.04 -13.40
N HIS A 6 -21.88 -3.78 -13.66
CA HIS A 6 -23.02 -3.14 -12.98
C HIS A 6 -24.32 -3.90 -13.20
N TRP A 7 -24.66 -4.13 -14.47
CA TRP A 7 -25.86 -4.88 -14.83
C TRP A 7 -25.91 -6.27 -14.19
N PHE A 8 -24.80 -7.01 -14.24
CA PHE A 8 -24.73 -8.35 -13.65
C PHE A 8 -24.91 -8.33 -12.13
N LEU A 9 -24.31 -7.35 -11.44
CA LEU A 9 -24.47 -7.20 -10.00
C LEU A 9 -25.91 -6.84 -9.63
N ASP A 10 -26.57 -5.98 -10.39
CA ASP A 10 -27.98 -5.62 -10.16
C ASP A 10 -28.94 -6.82 -10.35
N GLU A 11 -28.58 -7.76 -11.23
CA GLU A 11 -29.38 -8.97 -11.46
C GLU A 11 -29.32 -9.95 -10.26
N ILE A 12 -28.18 -10.03 -9.58
CA ILE A 12 -27.95 -11.03 -8.52
C ILE A 12 -28.00 -10.47 -7.10
N LEU A 13 -27.81 -9.16 -6.95
CA LEU A 13 -27.75 -8.45 -5.68
C LEU A 13 -28.76 -7.30 -5.65
N ARG A 14 -29.39 -7.13 -4.50
CA ARG A 14 -30.25 -6.00 -4.15
C ARG A 14 -29.55 -5.14 -3.09
N LYS A 15 -29.63 -3.82 -3.25
CA LYS A 15 -29.02 -2.83 -2.33
C LYS A 15 -27.51 -3.06 -2.14
N ALA A 16 -26.80 -3.48 -3.20
CA ALA A 16 -25.36 -3.45 -3.16
C ALA A 16 -24.88 -1.99 -3.16
N PRO A 17 -23.91 -1.62 -2.31
CA PRO A 17 -23.46 -0.25 -2.20
C PRO A 17 -22.67 0.15 -3.46
N LEU A 18 -22.73 1.43 -3.84
CA LEU A 18 -22.07 1.93 -5.05
C LEU A 18 -20.57 1.62 -5.08
N TRP A 19 -19.89 1.73 -3.95
CA TRP A 19 -18.45 1.42 -3.89
C TRP A 19 -18.17 -0.06 -4.22
N PHE A 20 -19.10 -0.98 -3.96
CA PHE A 20 -18.93 -2.38 -4.32
C PHE A 20 -19.10 -2.58 -5.83
N HIS A 21 -20.12 -1.94 -6.41
CA HIS A 21 -20.32 -1.89 -7.86
C HIS A 21 -19.09 -1.36 -8.58
N GLU A 22 -18.62 -0.16 -8.20
CA GLU A 22 -17.45 0.45 -8.82
C GLU A 22 -16.17 -0.33 -8.58
N GLY A 23 -16.00 -0.91 -7.38
CA GLY A 23 -14.81 -1.70 -7.07
C GLY A 23 -14.72 -2.96 -7.91
N MET A 24 -15.83 -3.70 -8.05
CA MET A 24 -15.91 -4.89 -8.89
C MET A 24 -15.71 -4.56 -10.37
N ALA A 25 -16.34 -3.48 -10.85
CA ALA A 25 -16.24 -3.04 -12.24
C ALA A 25 -14.82 -2.56 -12.58
N THR A 26 -14.19 -1.79 -11.69
CA THR A 26 -12.79 -1.33 -11.81
C THR A 26 -11.81 -2.50 -11.81
N GLN A 27 -12.05 -3.52 -10.97
CA GLN A 27 -11.21 -4.73 -10.93
C GLN A 27 -11.24 -5.50 -12.26
N GLN A 28 -12.41 -5.62 -12.89
CA GLN A 28 -12.58 -6.30 -14.19
C GLN A 28 -12.03 -5.47 -15.36
N GLY A 29 -12.03 -4.14 -15.23
CA GLY A 29 -11.49 -3.23 -16.24
C GLY A 29 -9.96 -3.18 -16.32
N ASN A 30 -9.24 -3.72 -15.33
CA ASN A 30 -7.77 -3.73 -15.22
C ASN A 30 -7.11 -2.34 -15.37
N GLN A 31 -7.82 -1.26 -15.03
CA GLN A 31 -7.42 0.14 -15.26
C GLN A 31 -6.52 0.74 -14.16
N LEU A 32 -5.75 -0.09 -13.45
CA LEU A 32 -4.96 0.38 -12.31
C LEU A 32 -3.47 0.38 -12.65
N GLY A 33 -3.00 1.55 -13.10
CA GLY A 33 -1.58 1.86 -13.20
C GLY A 33 -0.95 2.18 -11.85
N LEU A 34 0.39 2.15 -11.79
CA LEU A 34 1.15 2.50 -10.59
C LEU A 34 0.85 3.92 -10.09
N ASP A 35 0.60 4.87 -10.99
CA ASP A 35 0.31 6.26 -10.65
C ASP A 35 -0.95 6.41 -9.80
N ARG A 36 -2.01 5.67 -10.17
CA ARG A 36 -3.26 5.59 -9.44
C ARG A 36 -3.02 5.03 -8.04
N TYR A 37 -2.22 3.98 -7.93
CA TYR A 37 -1.86 3.41 -6.63
C TYR A 37 -1.08 4.40 -5.73
N TYR A 38 -0.09 5.11 -6.27
CA TYR A 38 0.65 6.12 -5.51
C TYR A 38 -0.25 7.26 -5.05
N TYR A 39 -1.18 7.71 -5.90
CA TYR A 39 -2.19 8.69 -5.53
C TYR A 39 -3.02 8.20 -4.34
N TYR A 40 -3.52 6.97 -4.36
CA TYR A 40 -4.25 6.38 -3.23
C TYR A 40 -3.42 6.37 -1.93
N ILE A 41 -2.18 5.90 -1.98
CA ILE A 41 -1.30 5.84 -0.80
C ILE A 41 -1.04 7.24 -0.23
N ARG A 42 -0.79 8.23 -1.10
CA ARG A 42 -0.57 9.63 -0.71
C ARG A 42 -1.78 10.22 -0.01
N GLU A 43 -2.97 10.05 -0.57
CA GLU A 43 -4.22 10.56 0.01
C GLU A 43 -4.50 9.92 1.39
N ARG A 44 -4.25 8.61 1.54
CA ARG A 44 -4.39 7.92 2.83
C ARG A 44 -3.38 8.39 3.87
N PHE A 45 -2.15 8.71 3.45
CA PHE A 45 -1.12 9.24 4.35
C PHE A 45 -1.47 10.63 4.89
N TRP A 46 -1.97 11.53 4.04
CA TRP A 46 -2.41 12.87 4.47
C TRP A 46 -3.73 12.89 5.23
N GLY A 47 -4.29 11.71 5.51
CA GLY A 47 -5.48 11.56 6.34
C GLY A 47 -6.78 11.80 5.59
N ASN A 48 -6.77 11.81 4.25
CA ASN A 48 -8.00 11.82 3.46
C ASN A 48 -8.74 10.49 3.67
N LYS A 49 -9.85 10.56 4.40
CA LYS A 49 -10.69 9.41 4.73
C LYS A 49 -11.91 9.45 3.83
N MET A 50 -11.84 8.78 2.68
CA MET A 50 -13.07 8.43 2.00
C MET A 50 -13.77 7.32 2.77
N ASP A 51 -14.94 7.71 3.28
CA ASP A 51 -15.85 6.94 4.11
C ASP A 51 -16.80 6.17 3.18
N LEU A 52 -16.64 4.84 3.15
CA LEU A 52 -17.43 3.96 2.28
C LEU A 52 -18.92 4.03 2.61
N ILE A 53 -19.30 4.39 3.83
CA ILE A 53 -20.71 4.53 4.21
C ILE A 53 -21.33 5.74 3.51
N LYS A 54 -20.64 6.89 3.52
CA LYS A 54 -21.11 8.08 2.81
C LYS A 54 -21.21 7.86 1.30
N LEU A 55 -20.31 7.02 0.78
CA LEU A 55 -20.19 6.72 -0.64
C LEU A 55 -20.99 5.49 -1.06
N ALA A 56 -21.76 4.89 -0.15
CA ALA A 56 -22.58 3.72 -0.45
C ALA A 56 -23.78 4.07 -1.35
N GLU A 57 -24.29 5.29 -1.27
CA GLU A 57 -25.52 5.71 -1.94
C GLU A 57 -25.31 6.84 -2.95
N ASN A 58 -24.24 7.62 -2.83
CA ASN A 58 -23.98 8.77 -3.69
C ASN A 58 -22.51 8.84 -4.12
N TYR A 59 -22.30 9.25 -5.37
CA TYR A 59 -20.98 9.64 -5.88
C TYR A 59 -20.47 10.90 -5.15
N PRO A 60 -19.14 11.11 -5.11
CA PRO A 60 -18.59 12.38 -4.64
C PRO A 60 -19.15 13.55 -5.45
N GLN A 61 -19.53 14.64 -4.76
CA GLN A 61 -20.08 15.83 -5.40
C GLN A 61 -19.05 16.56 -6.27
N GLN A 62 -17.77 16.49 -5.91
CA GLN A 62 -16.69 17.12 -6.64
C GLN A 62 -16.08 16.12 -7.64
N PRO A 63 -16.04 16.45 -8.94
CA PRO A 63 -15.42 15.58 -9.96
C PRO A 63 -13.95 15.25 -9.67
N ALA A 64 -13.23 16.13 -8.96
CA ALA A 64 -11.84 15.90 -8.56
C ALA A 64 -11.67 14.66 -7.65
N ASP A 65 -12.71 14.28 -6.91
CA ASP A 65 -12.68 13.14 -5.99
C ASP A 65 -13.08 11.81 -6.65
N TRP A 66 -13.52 11.84 -7.92
CA TRP A 66 -14.02 10.65 -8.61
C TRP A 66 -12.94 9.59 -8.78
N ASP A 67 -11.73 9.99 -9.19
CA ASP A 67 -10.62 9.05 -9.32
C ASP A 67 -10.27 8.40 -7.97
N LEU A 68 -10.29 9.20 -6.88
CA LEU A 68 -10.06 8.68 -5.53
C LEU A 68 -11.18 7.73 -5.09
N TYR A 69 -12.39 7.93 -5.61
CA TYR A 69 -13.55 7.08 -5.35
C TYR A 69 -13.44 5.73 -6.02
N TYR A 70 -13.19 5.69 -7.32
CA TYR A 70 -13.02 4.43 -8.05
C TYR A 70 -11.89 3.60 -7.45
N ILE A 71 -10.76 4.24 -7.11
CA ILE A 71 -9.63 3.51 -6.55
C ILE A 71 -9.86 3.05 -5.11
N THR A 72 -10.54 3.86 -4.29
CA THR A 72 -10.93 3.46 -2.94
C THR A 72 -11.89 2.27 -2.99
N SER A 73 -12.86 2.31 -3.89
CA SER A 73 -13.83 1.25 -4.15
C SER A 73 -13.14 -0.05 -4.54
N TYR A 74 -12.17 0.03 -5.46
CA TYR A 74 -11.33 -1.11 -5.82
C TYR A 74 -10.58 -1.69 -4.62
N TYR A 75 -9.89 -0.85 -3.83
CA TYR A 75 -9.13 -1.33 -2.68
C TYR A 75 -10.03 -1.89 -1.57
N ALA A 76 -11.26 -1.40 -1.43
CA ALA A 76 -12.25 -1.97 -0.52
C ALA A 76 -12.63 -3.41 -0.94
N VAL A 77 -12.91 -3.64 -2.22
CA VAL A 77 -13.18 -4.98 -2.75
C VAL A 77 -11.96 -5.90 -2.61
N GLN A 78 -10.76 -5.39 -2.89
CA GLN A 78 -9.53 -6.15 -2.68
C GLN A 78 -9.29 -6.47 -1.21
N TYR A 79 -9.63 -5.55 -0.30
CA TYR A 79 -9.58 -5.82 1.13
C TYR A 79 -10.57 -6.92 1.54
N MET A 80 -11.83 -6.86 1.05
CA MET A 80 -12.81 -7.94 1.27
C MET A 80 -12.27 -9.30 0.80
N LYS A 81 -11.67 -9.35 -0.38
CA LYS A 81 -11.15 -10.56 -1.00
C LYS A 81 -9.90 -11.10 -0.31
N ASN A 82 -8.92 -10.25 -0.05
CA ASN A 82 -7.58 -10.67 0.37
C ASN A 82 -7.46 -10.82 1.90
N LYS A 83 -8.22 -10.05 2.69
CA LYS A 83 -8.16 -10.11 4.15
C LYS A 83 -8.75 -11.41 4.69
N ASN A 84 -9.85 -11.85 4.10
CA ASN A 84 -10.50 -13.11 4.44
C ASN A 84 -11.05 -13.81 3.18
N PRO A 85 -10.20 -14.57 2.47
CA PRO A 85 -10.59 -15.26 1.24
C PRO A 85 -11.71 -16.29 1.44
N GLU A 86 -11.81 -16.89 2.61
CA GLU A 86 -12.88 -17.83 2.96
C GLU A 86 -14.22 -17.09 3.07
N SER A 87 -14.29 -15.98 3.81
CA SER A 87 -15.49 -15.14 3.83
C SER A 87 -15.86 -14.60 2.45
N TRP A 88 -14.88 -14.24 1.61
CA TRP A 88 -15.14 -13.84 0.23
C TRP A 88 -15.79 -14.96 -0.58
N LYS A 89 -15.27 -16.19 -0.45
CA LYS A 89 -15.87 -17.38 -1.09
C LYS A 89 -17.29 -17.60 -0.57
N ASN A 90 -17.48 -17.59 0.75
CA ASN A 90 -18.79 -17.81 1.39
C ASN A 90 -19.82 -16.75 0.97
N PHE A 91 -19.42 -15.48 0.82
CA PHE A 91 -20.27 -14.42 0.31
C PHE A 91 -20.82 -14.78 -1.07
N TRP A 92 -19.96 -15.22 -2.00
CA TRP A 92 -20.38 -15.61 -3.34
C TRP A 92 -21.16 -16.92 -3.37
N GLU A 93 -20.88 -17.85 -2.45
CA GLU A 93 -21.68 -19.07 -2.31
C GLU A 93 -23.12 -18.75 -1.88
N ILE A 94 -23.30 -17.86 -0.89
CA ILE A 94 -24.63 -17.39 -0.48
C ILE A 94 -25.37 -16.74 -1.65
N VAL A 95 -24.69 -15.88 -2.41
CA VAL A 95 -25.27 -15.21 -3.60
C VAL A 95 -25.66 -16.23 -4.66
N ALA A 96 -24.78 -17.19 -4.95
CA ALA A 96 -25.02 -18.22 -5.96
C ALA A 96 -26.17 -19.16 -5.57
N ASP A 97 -26.26 -19.56 -4.30
CA ASP A 97 -27.32 -20.44 -3.82
C ASP A 97 -28.68 -19.76 -3.88
N ASN A 98 -28.77 -18.49 -3.48
CA ASN A 98 -29.99 -17.70 -3.64
C ASN A 98 -30.36 -17.54 -5.13
N TYR A 99 -29.38 -17.26 -6.00
CA TYR A 99 -29.64 -17.09 -7.43
C TYR A 99 -30.17 -18.39 -8.08
N ARG A 100 -29.62 -19.56 -7.72
CA ARG A 100 -30.07 -20.88 -8.20
C ARG A 100 -31.54 -21.18 -7.89
N ILE A 101 -32.06 -20.64 -6.78
CA ILE A 101 -33.46 -20.79 -6.39
C ILE A 101 -34.35 -19.61 -6.84
N GLY A 102 -33.83 -18.73 -7.71
CA GLY A 102 -34.55 -17.58 -8.26
C GLY A 102 -34.72 -16.41 -7.28
N LYS A 103 -33.89 -16.33 -6.23
CA LYS A 103 -33.94 -15.28 -5.22
C LYS A 103 -32.80 -14.27 -5.42
N ILE A 104 -33.14 -12.99 -5.47
CA ILE A 104 -32.16 -11.90 -5.46
C ILE A 104 -31.64 -11.72 -4.03
N THR A 105 -30.31 -11.65 -3.87
CA THR A 105 -29.66 -11.59 -2.56
C THR A 105 -29.58 -10.15 -2.06
N ILE A 106 -29.95 -9.88 -0.81
CA ILE A 106 -29.68 -8.56 -0.19
C ILE A 106 -28.20 -8.51 0.19
N PHE A 107 -27.46 -7.52 -0.33
CA PHE A 107 -26.01 -7.44 -0.15
C PHE A 107 -25.59 -7.43 1.32
N SER A 108 -26.20 -6.57 2.14
CA SER A 108 -25.88 -6.45 3.56
C SER A 108 -26.05 -7.76 4.33
N ASP A 109 -27.07 -8.55 3.97
CA ASP A 109 -27.39 -9.80 4.67
C ASP A 109 -26.37 -10.88 4.31
N ALA A 110 -26.05 -11.04 3.02
CA ALA A 110 -25.00 -11.96 2.58
C ALA A 110 -23.62 -11.54 3.11
N PHE A 111 -23.33 -10.24 3.12
CA PHE A 111 -22.11 -9.69 3.69
C PHE A 111 -22.00 -10.02 5.18
N TYR A 112 -23.04 -9.72 5.96
CA TYR A 112 -23.06 -10.01 7.39
C TYR A 112 -22.92 -11.51 7.68
N ASN A 113 -23.62 -12.36 6.93
CA ASN A 113 -23.55 -13.81 7.11
C ASN A 113 -22.17 -14.39 6.76
N ALA A 114 -21.48 -13.83 5.76
CA ALA A 114 -20.18 -14.32 5.33
C ALA A 114 -19.01 -13.77 6.15
N TYR A 115 -19.07 -12.49 6.53
CA TYR A 115 -17.98 -11.76 7.19
C TYR A 115 -18.19 -11.58 8.70
N HIS A 116 -19.39 -11.86 9.22
CA HIS A 116 -19.79 -11.63 10.61
C HIS A 116 -19.54 -10.18 11.07
N LYS A 117 -19.73 -9.25 10.13
CA LYS A 117 -19.55 -7.81 10.32
C LYS A 117 -20.61 -7.04 9.56
N ASP A 118 -21.01 -5.91 10.10
CA ASP A 118 -21.80 -4.94 9.35
C ASP A 118 -20.89 -4.04 8.48
N LEU A 119 -21.52 -3.24 7.60
CA LEU A 119 -20.78 -2.35 6.69
C LEU A 119 -20.04 -1.24 7.42
N TRP A 120 -20.52 -0.82 8.59
CA TRP A 120 -19.87 0.24 9.38
C TRP A 120 -18.58 -0.28 10.01
N GLN A 121 -18.61 -1.46 10.62
CA GLN A 121 -17.44 -2.16 11.13
C GLN A 121 -16.42 -2.42 10.03
N PHE A 122 -16.90 -2.85 8.86
CA PHE A 122 -16.04 -3.03 7.69
C PHE A 122 -15.34 -1.74 7.26
N ASN A 123 -16.07 -0.62 7.23
CA ASN A 123 -15.51 0.69 6.87
C ASN A 123 -14.41 1.14 7.84
N GLU A 124 -14.62 0.96 9.15
CA GLU A 124 -13.61 1.27 10.16
C GLU A 124 -12.36 0.39 10.02
N ASP A 125 -12.54 -0.92 9.89
CA ASP A 125 -11.44 -1.87 9.69
C ASP A 125 -10.64 -1.56 8.42
N PHE A 126 -11.34 -1.29 7.31
CA PHE A 126 -10.73 -0.93 6.05
C PHE A 126 -9.96 0.39 6.14
N SER A 127 -10.52 1.40 6.81
CA SER A 127 -9.86 2.69 7.04
C SER A 127 -8.56 2.55 7.82
N VAL A 128 -8.54 1.72 8.86
CA VAL A 128 -7.35 1.42 9.66
C VAL A 128 -6.31 0.67 8.82
N GLU A 129 -6.70 -0.40 8.13
CA GLU A 129 -5.79 -1.18 7.29
C GLU A 129 -5.19 -0.33 6.17
N SER A 130 -6.01 0.46 5.49
CA SER A 130 -5.58 1.30 4.37
C SER A 130 -4.54 2.33 4.78
N LYS A 131 -4.71 2.93 5.96
CA LYS A 131 -3.70 3.82 6.55
C LYS A 131 -2.42 3.07 6.88
N ARG A 132 -2.53 1.88 7.49
CA ARG A 132 -1.36 1.05 7.81
C ARG A 132 -0.55 0.71 6.57
N GLN A 133 -1.22 0.30 5.48
CA GLN A 133 -0.56 0.05 4.21
C GLN A 133 0.16 1.31 3.71
N ALA A 134 -0.49 2.48 3.74
CA ALA A 134 0.15 3.73 3.33
C ALA A 134 1.48 4.00 4.07
N TYR A 135 1.52 3.76 5.39
CA TYR A 135 2.76 3.88 6.17
C TYR A 135 3.83 2.87 5.77
N VAL A 136 3.46 1.58 5.66
CA VAL A 136 4.41 0.52 5.26
C VAL A 136 5.09 0.88 3.94
N TYR A 137 4.32 1.31 2.94
CA TYR A 137 4.88 1.65 1.63
C TYR A 137 5.79 2.88 1.66
N ILE A 138 5.46 3.90 2.45
CA ILE A 138 6.33 5.08 2.60
C ILE A 138 7.66 4.69 3.27
N PHE A 139 7.62 3.90 4.34
CA PHE A 139 8.84 3.47 5.02
C PHE A 139 9.67 2.51 4.16
N THR A 140 9.04 1.58 3.44
CA THR A 140 9.76 0.72 2.48
C THR A 140 10.38 1.55 1.35
N GLY A 141 9.64 2.52 0.79
CA GLY A 141 10.15 3.41 -0.25
C GLY A 141 11.35 4.25 0.21
N LEU A 142 11.27 4.82 1.41
CA LEU A 142 12.38 5.55 2.03
C LEU A 142 13.58 4.62 2.32
N GLY A 143 13.33 3.41 2.80
CA GLY A 143 14.37 2.39 3.03
C GLY A 143 15.11 2.02 1.75
N THR A 144 14.39 1.80 0.65
CA THR A 144 14.98 1.56 -0.67
C THR A 144 15.81 2.74 -1.15
N PHE A 145 15.34 3.98 -0.92
CA PHE A 145 16.09 5.19 -1.27
C PHE A 145 17.42 5.29 -0.52
N ILE A 146 17.44 4.97 0.77
CA ILE A 146 18.68 4.92 1.58
C ILE A 146 19.65 3.87 1.03
N LEU A 147 19.15 2.69 0.65
CA LEU A 147 19.96 1.62 0.06
C LEU A 147 20.56 2.02 -1.30
N ILE A 148 19.82 2.77 -2.11
CA ILE A 148 20.32 3.33 -3.38
C ILE A 148 21.39 4.40 -3.12
N LEU A 149 21.22 5.23 -2.08
CA LEU A 149 22.19 6.28 -1.73
C LEU A 149 23.46 5.75 -1.07
N MET A 150 23.40 4.59 -0.40
CA MET A 150 24.54 3.97 0.29
C MET A 150 25.83 3.88 -0.56
N PRO A 151 25.83 3.33 -1.79
CA PRO A 151 27.04 3.27 -2.61
C PRO A 151 27.61 4.67 -2.92
N ILE A 152 26.76 5.66 -3.16
CA ILE A 152 27.20 7.05 -3.43
C ILE A 152 27.87 7.65 -2.19
N ILE A 153 27.27 7.44 -1.01
CA ILE A 153 27.81 7.91 0.28
C ILE A 153 29.17 7.25 0.55
N LEU A 154 29.30 5.93 0.31
CA LEU A 154 30.56 5.20 0.51
C LEU A 154 31.66 5.68 -0.43
N ILE A 155 31.34 5.93 -1.71
CA ILE A 155 32.28 6.51 -2.68
C ILE A 155 32.74 7.89 -2.20
N PHE A 156 31.81 8.77 -1.80
CA PHE A 156 32.15 10.10 -1.32
C PHE A 156 32.99 10.06 -0.03
N ALA A 157 32.63 9.19 0.91
CA ALA A 157 33.38 8.97 2.14
C ALA A 157 34.81 8.49 1.83
N HIS A 158 34.98 7.56 0.89
CA HIS A 158 36.29 7.08 0.44
C HIS A 158 37.15 8.21 -0.14
N PHE A 159 36.58 9.05 -1.01
CA PHE A 159 37.30 10.20 -1.55
C PHE A 159 37.67 11.24 -0.47
N LYS A 160 36.77 11.51 0.47
CA LYS A 160 37.03 12.42 1.59
C LYS A 160 38.12 11.89 2.53
N GLN A 161 38.11 10.58 2.81
CA GLN A 161 39.16 9.92 3.59
C GLN A 161 40.51 10.02 2.88
N ARG A 162 40.60 9.72 1.58
CA ARG A 162 41.84 9.86 0.80
C ARG A 162 42.38 11.30 0.82
N LYS A 163 41.51 12.31 0.68
CA LYS A 163 41.92 13.71 0.79
C LYS A 163 42.48 14.07 2.16
N LYS A 164 41.86 13.57 3.24
CA LYS A 164 42.37 13.78 4.61
C LYS A 164 43.71 13.07 4.84
N MET A 165 43.85 11.82 4.40
CA MET A 165 45.11 11.08 4.53
C MET A 165 46.27 11.74 3.77
N LYS A 166 46.00 12.32 2.60
CA LYS A 166 47.00 13.11 1.85
C LYS A 166 47.33 14.48 2.46
N ALA A 167 46.52 14.95 3.40
CA ALA A 167 46.71 16.22 4.09
C ALA A 167 47.30 16.03 5.50
N LEU A 168 47.54 14.79 5.93
CA LEU A 168 48.33 14.52 7.11
C LEU A 168 49.80 14.78 6.76
N PRO A 169 50.55 15.54 7.57
CA PRO A 169 51.98 15.68 7.38
C PRO A 169 52.64 14.30 7.50
N ASP A 170 53.63 14.05 6.64
CA ASP A 170 54.45 12.85 6.75
C ASP A 170 55.04 12.82 8.17
N LEU A 171 54.70 11.80 8.94
CA LEU A 171 55.35 11.56 10.22
C LEU A 171 56.78 11.17 9.89
N GLU A 172 57.73 12.03 10.25
CA GLU A 172 59.14 11.66 10.32
C GLU A 172 59.23 10.47 11.27
N TYR A 173 59.47 9.30 10.70
CA TYR A 173 59.89 8.16 11.49
C TYR A 173 61.27 8.51 12.05
N PRO A 174 61.51 8.33 13.36
CA PRO A 174 62.86 8.47 13.89
C PRO A 174 63.76 7.52 13.11
N ASP A 175 64.85 8.08 12.58
CA ASP A 175 65.88 7.37 11.86
C ASP A 175 66.49 6.33 12.82
N ASP A 176 66.36 5.03 12.51
CA ASP A 176 66.97 3.91 13.27
C ASP A 176 68.51 3.86 13.05
N SER A 177 69.15 5.02 12.87
CA SER A 177 70.57 5.16 12.51
C SER A 177 71.37 5.99 13.52
N SER A 178 71.15 5.74 14.81
CA SER A 178 72.11 6.14 15.85
C SER A 178 72.08 5.16 17.03
N GLU A 179 72.41 3.89 16.79
CA GLU A 179 73.14 3.11 17.80
C GLU A 179 74.63 3.26 17.45
N ASP A 180 75.21 4.37 17.90
CA ASP A 180 76.66 4.55 17.90
C ASP A 180 77.30 3.46 18.77
N GLU A 181 78.27 2.79 18.17
CA GLU A 181 79.25 1.92 18.82
C GLU A 181 79.86 2.63 20.04
N ASP A 182 79.53 2.19 21.26
CA ASP A 182 80.34 2.50 22.44
C ASP A 182 81.21 1.29 22.77
N ASP A 183 82.28 1.17 21.98
CA ASP A 183 83.51 0.48 22.34
C ASP A 183 84.05 1.11 23.64
N ASN A 184 83.92 0.40 24.77
CA ASN A 184 84.97 0.22 25.78
C ASN A 184 84.39 -0.41 27.06
N LEU A 185 84.66 -1.69 27.29
CA LEU A 185 85.02 -2.15 28.64
C LEU A 185 85.85 -3.46 28.56
N TYR A 186 87.16 -3.26 28.77
CA TYR A 186 88.27 -4.20 29.05
C TYR A 186 89.07 -4.81 27.89
#